data_AF-A0A920AP77-F1
#
_entry.id   AF-A0A920AP77-F1
#
_cell.length_a   1.000
_cell.length_b   1.000
_cell.length_c   1.000
_cell.angle_alpha   90.00
_cell.angle_beta   90.00
_cell.angle_gamma   90.00
#
_symmetry.space_group_name_H-M   'P 1'
#
loop_
_entity.id
_entity.type
_entity.pdbx_description
1 polymer ?
#
loop_
_entity_poly.entity_id
_entity_poly.type
_entity_poly.pdbx_seq_one_letter_code
_entity_poly.pdbx_strand_id
1 'polypeptide(L)'
;MHPNPSIKKREVGKRLSYIALAKDYGISGYDFKSPTLTNYFIEKQEIILTFSNRIQLNRNVGTSENFEIAGTDMIFIQQMQL
;
A
#
# COMPACT_ATOMS: atom_id res chain seq x y z
N MET A 1 7.52 -0.55 25.84
CA MET A 1 6.66 -1.64 25.33
C MET A 1 7.28 -2.16 24.04
N HIS A 2 7.80 -3.39 24.03
CA HIS A 2 8.21 -4.06 22.79
C HIS A 2 6.95 -4.47 22.01
N PRO A 3 6.84 -4.18 20.70
CA PRO A 3 5.75 -4.71 19.90
C PRO A 3 5.84 -6.23 19.87
N ASN A 4 4.77 -6.90 20.31
CA ASN A 4 4.66 -8.35 20.29
C ASN A 4 4.65 -8.81 18.81
N PRO A 5 5.60 -9.67 18.36
CA PRO A 5 5.71 -10.11 16.97
C PRO A 5 4.51 -10.94 16.48
N SER A 6 3.51 -11.21 17.33
CA SER A 6 2.29 -11.97 16.99
C SER A 6 1.12 -11.15 16.43
N ILE A 7 1.21 -9.81 16.36
CA ILE A 7 0.03 -8.94 16.25
C ILE A 7 -0.81 -9.09 14.95
N LYS A 8 -0.35 -9.80 13.91
CA LYS A 8 -1.13 -9.93 12.64
C LYS A 8 -1.24 -11.32 12.03
N LYS A 9 -0.92 -12.41 12.75
CA LYS A 9 -0.94 -13.78 12.19
C LYS A 9 -2.27 -14.14 11.49
N ARG A 10 -3.40 -13.73 12.07
CA ARG A 10 -4.75 -13.94 11.51
C ARG A 10 -4.98 -13.15 10.22
N GLU A 11 -4.54 -11.90 10.16
CA GLU A 11 -4.68 -11.04 8.98
C GLU A 11 -3.82 -11.58 7.82
N VAL A 12 -2.59 -12.00 8.13
CA VAL A 12 -1.67 -12.63 7.19
C VAL A 12 -2.26 -13.93 6.64
N GLY A 13 -2.75 -14.81 7.51
CA GLY A 13 -3.39 -16.07 7.09
C GLY A 13 -4.59 -15.84 6.17
N LYS A 14 -5.45 -14.87 6.49
CA LYS A 14 -6.60 -14.50 5.65
C LYS A 14 -6.18 -14.02 4.26
N ARG A 15 -5.14 -13.17 4.16
CA ARG A 15 -4.61 -12.73 2.86
C ARG A 15 -4.04 -13.89 2.05
N LEU A 16 -3.31 -14.80 2.70
CA LEU A 16 -2.77 -15.99 2.04
C LEU A 16 -3.88 -16.88 1.49
N SER A 17 -4.98 -17.08 2.23
CA SER A 17 -6.15 -17.82 1.75
C SER A 17 -6.81 -17.16 0.53
N TYR A 18 -6.92 -15.83 0.49
CA TYR A 18 -7.45 -15.11 -0.67
C TYR A 18 -6.54 -15.24 -1.90
N ILE A 19 -5.23 -15.25 -1.71
CA ILE A 19 -4.27 -15.50 -2.79
C ILE A 19 -4.45 -16.91 -3.36
N ALA A 20 -4.57 -17.93 -2.51
CA ALA A 20 -4.77 -19.31 -2.95
C ALA A 20 -6.11 -19.49 -3.69
N LEU A 21 -7.22 -18.95 -3.15
CA LEU A 21 -8.53 -18.97 -3.81
C LEU A 21 -8.48 -18.39 -5.22
N ALA A 22 -7.79 -17.28 -5.41
CA ALA A 22 -7.70 -16.62 -6.71
C ALA A 22 -6.73 -17.32 -7.67
N LYS A 23 -5.54 -17.75 -7.19
CA LYS A 23 -4.49 -18.32 -8.05
C LYS A 23 -4.72 -19.78 -8.41
N ASP A 24 -5.18 -20.58 -7.44
CA ASP A 24 -5.25 -22.04 -7.60
C ASP A 24 -6.67 -22.51 -7.95
N TYR A 25 -7.70 -21.80 -7.47
CA TYR A 25 -9.10 -22.16 -7.67
C TYR A 25 -9.84 -21.26 -8.68
N GLY A 26 -9.19 -20.20 -9.18
CA GLY A 26 -9.80 -19.27 -10.14
C GLY A 26 -10.98 -18.46 -9.58
N ILE A 27 -11.16 -18.43 -8.25
CA ILE A 27 -12.27 -17.76 -7.59
C ILE A 27 -11.95 -16.26 -7.46
N SER A 28 -12.70 -15.43 -8.19
CA SER A 28 -12.59 -13.97 -8.16
C SER A 28 -13.54 -13.33 -7.14
N GLY A 29 -13.27 -12.09 -6.73
CA GLY A 29 -14.15 -11.31 -5.84
C GLY A 29 -13.55 -10.96 -4.47
N TYR A 30 -12.32 -11.41 -4.20
CA TYR A 30 -11.54 -11.02 -3.01
C TYR A 30 -10.38 -10.11 -3.40
N ASP A 31 -10.03 -9.14 -2.55
CA ASP A 31 -8.82 -8.33 -2.72
C ASP A 31 -7.58 -9.19 -2.39
N PHE A 32 -7.03 -9.85 -3.42
CA PHE A 32 -5.84 -10.71 -3.30
C PHE A 32 -4.58 -10.12 -3.93
N LYS A 33 -4.73 -9.16 -4.85
CA LYS A 33 -3.60 -8.45 -5.47
C LYS A 33 -3.43 -7.08 -4.84
N SER A 34 -2.23 -6.82 -4.33
CA SER A 34 -1.83 -5.46 -4.01
C SER A 34 -2.00 -4.56 -5.23
N PRO A 35 -2.45 -3.31 -5.05
CA PRO A 35 -2.51 -2.35 -6.13
C PRO A 35 -1.11 -2.09 -6.70
N THR A 36 -1.06 -1.89 -8.01
CA THR A 36 0.17 -1.50 -8.71
C THR A 36 0.04 -0.04 -9.11
N LEU A 37 1.09 0.76 -8.88
CA LEU A 37 1.14 2.12 -9.38
C LEU A 37 1.16 2.06 -10.92
N THR A 38 0.21 2.72 -11.56
CA THR A 38 0.09 2.73 -13.04
C THR A 38 0.48 4.06 -13.64
N ASN A 39 0.24 5.16 -12.93
CA ASN A 39 0.59 6.49 -13.39
C ASN A 39 0.81 7.44 -12.21
N TYR A 40 1.59 8.48 -12.44
CA TYR A 40 1.67 9.63 -11.55
C TYR A 40 1.77 10.92 -12.36
N PHE A 41 1.30 12.02 -11.79
CA PHE A 41 1.57 13.35 -12.32
C PHE A 41 1.69 14.36 -11.18
N ILE A 42 2.46 15.42 -11.45
CA ILE A 42 2.74 16.47 -10.49
C ILE A 42 1.95 17.70 -10.95
N GLU A 43 1.04 18.17 -10.10
CA GLU A 43 0.27 19.38 -10.33
C GLU A 43 0.56 20.38 -9.21
N LYS A 44 1.32 21.43 -9.53
CA LYS A 44 1.71 22.49 -8.59
C LYS A 44 2.43 21.92 -7.36
N GLN A 45 1.71 21.78 -6.24
CA GLN A 45 2.21 21.32 -4.94
C GLN A 45 1.66 19.93 -4.57
N GLU A 46 1.01 19.25 -5.51
CA GLU A 46 0.39 17.95 -5.31
C GLU A 46 0.99 16.92 -6.26
N ILE A 47 1.10 15.68 -5.78
CA ILE A 47 1.43 14.52 -6.59
C ILE A 47 0.19 13.62 -6.60
N ILE A 48 -0.34 13.35 -7.78
CA ILE A 48 -1.51 12.48 -7.96
C ILE A 48 -1.04 11.12 -8.44
N LEU A 49 -1.35 10.08 -7.65
CA LEU A 49 -0.98 8.70 -7.91
C LEU A 49 -2.20 7.89 -8.35
N THR A 50 -2.09 7.18 -9.48
CA THR A 50 -3.14 6.28 -9.99
C THR A 50 -2.70 4.84 -9.83
N PHE A 51 -3.61 3.98 -9.38
CA PHE A 51 -3.35 2.57 -9.16
C PHE A 51 -4.31 1.67 -9.93
N SER A 52 -3.82 0.50 -10.35
CA SER A 52 -4.55 -0.46 -11.22
C SER A 52 -5.75 -1.13 -10.56
N ASN A 53 -5.71 -1.31 -9.23
CA ASN A 53 -6.69 -2.09 -8.48
C ASN A 53 -7.36 -1.19 -7.44
N ARG A 54 -8.55 -1.58 -6.97
CA ARG A 54 -9.22 -0.88 -5.87
C ARG A 54 -8.30 -0.84 -4.67
N ILE A 55 -7.80 0.35 -4.34
CA ILE A 55 -7.22 0.58 -3.03
C ILE A 55 -8.35 0.99 -2.11
N GLN A 56 -8.61 0.21 -1.08
CA GLN A 56 -9.35 0.71 0.07
C GLN A 56 -8.41 1.63 0.86
N LEU A 57 -8.18 2.83 0.33
CA LEU A 57 -7.63 3.91 1.13
C LEU A 57 -8.76 4.36 2.04
N ASN A 58 -8.50 4.44 3.34
CA ASN A 58 -9.41 5.13 4.24
C ASN A 58 -9.56 6.56 3.70
N ARG A 59 -10.79 7.00 3.40
CA ARG A 59 -11.07 8.30 2.75
C ARG A 59 -10.51 9.51 3.52
N ASN A 60 -10.12 9.33 4.77
CA ASN A 60 -9.50 10.34 5.63
C ASN A 60 -8.16 9.82 6.17
N VAL A 61 -7.13 9.74 5.33
CA VAL A 61 -5.75 9.58 5.83
C VAL A 61 -5.22 11.00 6.12
N GLY A 62 -4.85 11.27 7.36
CA GLY A 62 -4.08 12.48 7.69
C GLY A 62 -2.68 12.42 7.06
N THR A 63 -1.73 13.17 7.59
CA THR A 63 -0.31 12.97 7.25
C THR A 63 0.09 11.51 7.49
N SER A 64 0.59 10.85 6.44
CA SER A 64 1.07 9.46 6.53
C SER A 64 2.55 9.46 6.91
N GLU A 65 2.87 9.01 8.12
CA GLU A 65 4.27 8.82 8.56
C GLU A 65 4.97 7.63 7.89
N ASN A 66 4.20 6.76 7.21
CA ASN A 66 4.70 5.50 6.64
C ASN A 66 4.70 5.50 5.10
N PHE A 67 4.70 6.68 4.47
CA PHE A 67 4.66 6.80 3.02
C PHE A 67 5.70 7.82 2.54
N GLU A 68 6.57 7.38 1.64
CA GLU A 68 7.68 8.16 1.11
C GLU A 68 7.70 8.05 -0.42
N ILE A 69 8.07 9.15 -1.09
CA ILE A 69 8.29 9.19 -2.54
C ILE A 69 9.73 9.67 -2.76
N ALA A 70 10.54 8.84 -3.42
CA ALA A 70 11.85 9.25 -3.90
C ALA A 70 11.74 10.00 -5.22
N GLY A 71 12.67 10.93 -5.46
CA GLY A 71 12.82 11.59 -6.74
C GLY A 71 13.30 10.65 -7.84
N THR A 72 13.55 11.20 -9.02
CA THR A 72 14.07 10.45 -10.18
C THR A 72 15.44 9.82 -9.93
N ASP A 73 16.19 10.35 -8.96
CA ASP A 73 17.49 9.85 -8.50
C ASP A 73 17.38 8.60 -7.60
N MET A 74 16.16 8.19 -7.22
CA MET A 74 15.86 7.09 -6.31
C MET A 74 16.43 7.26 -4.89
N ILE A 75 16.74 8.51 -4.50
CA ILE A 75 17.25 8.83 -3.17
C ILE A 75 16.06 9.21 -2.26
N PHE A 76 15.94 8.50 -1.13
CA PHE A 76 14.97 8.84 -0.09
C PHE A 76 15.60 9.83 0.88
N ILE A 77 15.06 11.05 0.92
CA ILE A 77 15.50 12.08 1.86
C ILE A 77 14.59 12.02 3.08
N GLN A 78 15.19 11.73 4.24
CA GLN A 78 14.47 11.77 5.51
C GLN A 78 14.06 13.22 5.78
N GLN A 79 12.77 13.47 6.01
CA GLN A 79 12.25 14.78 6.42
C GLN A 79 12.99 15.21 7.70
N MET A 80 13.93 16.15 7.55
CA MET A 80 14.69 16.69 8.67
C MET A 80 13.75 17.63 9.42
N GLN A 81 13.43 17.31 10.68
CA GLN A 81 12.60 18.18 11.52
C GLN A 81 13.34 19.51 11.72
N LEU A 82 12.78 20.59 11.19
CA LEU A 82 13.20 21.97 11.46
C LEU A 82 12.69 22.43 12.82
#